data_AF-A0A550CCH0-F1
#
_entry.id   AF-A0A550CCH0-F1
#
_cell.length_a   1.000
_cell.length_b   1.000
_cell.length_c   1.000
_cell.angle_alpha   90.00
_cell.angle_beta   90.00
_cell.angle_gamma   90.00
#
_symmetry.space_group_name_H-M   'P 1'
#
loop_
_entity.id
_entity.type
_entity.pdbx_description
1 polymer ?
#
loop_
_entity_poly.entity_id
_entity_poly.type
_entity_poly.pdbx_seq_one_letter_code
_entity_poly.pdbx_strand_id
1 'polypeptide(L)'
;MPPAVQDIPNLAAMSAAFDHMYRSMTGALEKGEQPAEYASVFQKLPPHVAIQASTPIMPGPLSTSFNSTVLNCMHSEELAQQMLIAQCGSLEEGKRQLDEALATADFIVGLPDPQDPTIQRVELPGLKFHMRFWMGYQKIYISFDFCDNESQAPIAKPKDLTVWELVLGVLGGRAIQLQSQEHCLGLDQHTGHDSFAVQEGTELEFRFNAVPIKRMCLPMRSKPAQPMRASVALLQ
;
A
#
# COMPACT_ATOMS: atom_id res chain seq x y z
N MET A 1 -14.90 -28.08 -3.95
CA MET A 1 -13.96 -28.30 -5.06
C MET A 1 -13.68 -26.94 -5.67
N PRO A 2 -12.42 -26.51 -5.84
CA PRO A 2 -12.13 -25.38 -6.70
C PRO A 2 -12.70 -25.70 -8.10
N PRO A 3 -13.29 -24.73 -8.81
CA PRO A 3 -13.74 -24.96 -10.17
C PRO A 3 -12.57 -25.52 -10.98
N ALA A 4 -12.86 -26.51 -11.82
CA ALA A 4 -11.90 -26.99 -12.81
C ALA A 4 -11.32 -25.77 -13.55
N VAL A 5 -10.01 -25.77 -13.82
CA VAL A 5 -9.33 -24.76 -14.62
C VAL A 5 -10.01 -24.75 -15.99
N GLN A 6 -11.07 -23.97 -16.12
CA GLN A 6 -11.68 -23.62 -17.40
C GLN A 6 -10.60 -22.87 -18.18
N ASP A 7 -10.53 -23.13 -19.49
CA ASP A 7 -9.61 -22.48 -20.42
C ASP A 7 -9.56 -20.99 -20.12
N ILE A 8 -8.46 -20.53 -19.48
CA ILE A 8 -8.28 -19.12 -19.18
C ILE A 8 -8.22 -18.42 -20.53
N PRO A 9 -9.20 -17.55 -20.86
CA PRO A 9 -9.20 -16.88 -22.13
C PRO A 9 -7.88 -16.12 -22.28
N ASN A 10 -7.27 -16.22 -23.46
CA ASN A 10 -6.06 -15.48 -23.82
C ASN A 10 -4.79 -15.81 -23.00
N LEU A 11 -4.67 -17.01 -22.41
CA LEU A 11 -3.46 -17.42 -21.68
C LEU A 11 -2.16 -17.21 -22.46
N ALA A 12 -2.16 -17.53 -23.77
CA ALA A 12 -1.00 -17.31 -24.63
C ALA A 12 -0.65 -15.82 -24.79
N ALA A 13 -1.65 -14.94 -24.93
CA ALA A 13 -1.44 -13.50 -25.02
C ALA A 13 -0.98 -12.91 -23.68
N MET A 14 -1.51 -13.42 -22.55
CA MET A 14 -1.03 -13.06 -21.21
C MET A 14 0.44 -13.44 -21.02
N SER A 15 0.83 -14.65 -21.42
CA SER A 15 2.23 -15.10 -21.34
C SER A 15 3.14 -14.21 -22.18
N ALA A 16 2.75 -13.88 -23.41
CA ALA A 16 3.53 -13.00 -24.28
C ALA A 16 3.68 -11.58 -23.69
N ALA A 17 2.59 -11.01 -23.15
CA ALA A 17 2.61 -9.69 -22.52
C ALA A 17 3.48 -9.68 -21.24
N PHE A 18 3.43 -10.77 -20.45
CA PHE A 18 4.29 -10.93 -19.28
C PHE A 18 5.77 -11.05 -19.69
N ASP A 19 6.09 -11.85 -20.70
CA ASP A 19 7.46 -12.02 -21.20
C ASP A 19 8.03 -10.71 -21.74
N HIS A 20 7.22 -9.92 -22.45
CA HIS A 20 7.61 -8.60 -22.94
C HIS A 20 7.86 -7.61 -21.78
N MET A 21 6.98 -7.58 -20.79
CA MET A 21 7.17 -6.78 -19.57
C MET A 21 8.44 -7.20 -18.83
N TYR A 22 8.67 -8.50 -18.64
CA TYR A 22 9.85 -9.02 -17.96
C TYR A 22 11.14 -8.63 -18.70
N ARG A 23 11.20 -8.82 -20.02
CA ARG A 23 12.37 -8.42 -20.83
C ARG A 23 12.62 -6.91 -20.79
N SER A 24 11.56 -6.10 -20.73
CA SER A 24 11.67 -4.64 -20.53
C SER A 24 12.34 -4.33 -19.18
N MET A 25 11.87 -4.96 -18.11
CA MET A 25 12.41 -4.78 -16.75
C MET A 25 13.85 -5.26 -16.58
N THR A 26 14.25 -6.32 -17.29
CA THR A 26 15.61 -6.89 -17.18
C THR A 26 16.58 -6.34 -18.22
N GLY A 27 16.15 -5.42 -19.10
CA GLY A 27 17.00 -4.91 -20.19
C GLY A 27 17.36 -5.95 -21.24
N ALA A 28 16.52 -6.97 -21.41
CA ALA A 28 16.70 -8.08 -22.33
C ALA A 28 15.87 -7.93 -23.63
N LEU A 29 15.47 -6.71 -23.96
CA LEU A 29 14.78 -6.39 -25.21
C LEU A 29 15.71 -6.59 -26.42
N GLU A 30 15.13 -7.00 -27.54
CA GLU A 30 15.85 -7.10 -28.80
C GLU A 30 16.19 -5.70 -29.35
N LYS A 31 17.18 -5.62 -30.25
CA LYS A 31 17.59 -4.35 -30.83
C LYS A 31 16.45 -3.74 -31.64
N GLY A 32 15.96 -2.58 -31.20
CA GLY A 32 14.89 -1.83 -31.85
C GLY A 32 13.48 -2.15 -31.32
N GLU A 33 13.36 -3.13 -30.43
CA GLU A 33 12.13 -3.39 -29.69
C GLU A 33 11.86 -2.26 -28.70
N GLN A 34 10.60 -1.79 -28.66
CA GLN A 34 10.19 -0.76 -27.70
C GLN A 34 9.89 -1.41 -26.35
N PRO A 35 10.21 -0.77 -25.21
CA PRO A 35 9.80 -1.27 -23.92
C PRO A 35 8.28 -1.33 -23.77
N ALA A 36 7.80 -2.27 -22.96
CA ALA A 36 6.43 -2.27 -22.49
C ALA A 36 6.11 -0.97 -21.74
N GLU A 37 4.89 -0.46 -21.88
CA GLU A 37 4.43 0.75 -21.20
C GLU A 37 3.69 0.39 -19.92
N TYR A 38 3.80 1.21 -18.87
CA TYR A 38 2.98 1.06 -17.67
C TYR A 38 1.49 1.14 -18.01
N ALA A 39 0.68 0.33 -17.32
CA ALA A 39 -0.76 0.37 -17.49
C ALA A 39 -1.33 1.77 -17.20
N SER A 40 -2.15 2.27 -18.10
CA SER A 40 -2.80 3.58 -18.07
C SER A 40 -3.64 3.79 -16.81
N VAL A 41 -4.05 2.73 -16.12
CA VAL A 41 -4.69 2.78 -14.81
C VAL A 41 -3.84 3.54 -13.77
N PHE A 42 -2.52 3.49 -13.86
CA PHE A 42 -1.64 4.17 -12.90
C PHE A 42 -1.70 5.70 -12.99
N GLN A 43 -2.30 6.26 -14.04
CA GLN A 43 -2.62 7.69 -14.11
C GLN A 43 -3.72 8.11 -13.13
N LYS A 44 -4.51 7.15 -12.65
CA LYS A 44 -5.64 7.38 -11.74
C LYS A 44 -5.22 7.34 -10.26
N LEU A 45 -3.96 7.03 -9.99
CA LEU A 45 -3.38 7.14 -8.65
C LEU A 45 -3.31 8.62 -8.20
N PRO A 46 -3.11 8.88 -6.90
CA PRO A 46 -2.86 10.23 -6.42
C PRO A 46 -1.74 10.93 -7.21
N PRO A 47 -1.84 12.25 -7.48
CA PRO A 47 -0.96 12.94 -8.43
C PRO A 47 0.54 12.79 -8.18
N HIS A 48 0.98 12.71 -6.91
CA HIS A 48 2.40 12.60 -6.54
C HIS A 48 3.01 11.21 -6.83
N VAL A 49 2.18 10.18 -7.07
CA VAL A 49 2.59 8.81 -7.42
C VAL A 49 1.98 8.32 -8.74
N ALA A 50 1.22 9.17 -9.43
CA ALA A 50 0.64 8.84 -10.71
C ALA A 50 1.72 8.66 -11.79
N ILE A 51 1.54 7.64 -12.62
CA ILE A 51 2.43 7.36 -13.76
C ILE A 51 1.69 7.74 -15.02
N GLN A 52 2.29 8.60 -15.86
CA GLN A 52 1.67 9.07 -17.09
C GLN A 52 1.42 7.93 -18.09
N ALA A 53 0.41 8.07 -18.94
CA ALA A 53 0.19 7.14 -20.06
C ALA A 53 1.45 7.04 -20.90
N SER A 54 1.70 5.85 -21.43
CA SER A 54 2.84 5.60 -22.31
C SER A 54 4.20 5.89 -21.67
N THR A 55 4.27 5.89 -20.34
CA THR A 55 5.55 5.86 -19.64
C THR A 55 6.17 4.47 -19.86
N PRO A 56 7.37 4.36 -20.45
CA PRO A 56 8.02 3.07 -20.66
C PRO A 56 8.52 2.47 -19.35
N ILE A 57 8.45 1.14 -19.25
CA ILE A 57 9.06 0.37 -18.16
C ILE A 57 10.56 0.25 -18.46
N MET A 58 11.36 0.98 -17.69
CA MET A 58 12.81 0.98 -17.85
C MET A 58 13.46 -0.18 -17.07
N PRO A 59 14.62 -0.67 -17.53
CA PRO A 59 15.38 -1.68 -16.80
C PRO A 59 15.73 -1.21 -15.39
N GLY A 60 15.61 -2.10 -14.41
CA GLY A 60 15.88 -1.78 -13.01
C GLY A 60 16.13 -3.02 -12.15
N PRO A 61 16.59 -2.83 -10.90
CA PRO A 61 16.72 -3.93 -9.97
C PRO A 61 15.35 -4.56 -9.70
N LEU A 62 15.28 -5.89 -9.78
CA LEU A 62 14.04 -6.61 -9.50
C LEU A 62 13.76 -6.60 -7.99
N SER A 63 12.54 -6.22 -7.64
CA SER A 63 12.01 -6.38 -6.29
C SER A 63 11.24 -7.70 -6.21
N THR A 64 11.54 -8.52 -5.22
CA THR A 64 10.91 -9.85 -5.06
C THR A 64 10.52 -10.10 -3.60
N SER A 65 9.58 -11.02 -3.41
CA SER A 65 9.11 -11.46 -2.11
C SER A 65 9.08 -12.98 -2.00
N PHE A 66 9.05 -13.45 -0.76
CA PHE A 66 8.84 -14.86 -0.40
C PHE A 66 9.88 -15.78 -1.06
N ASN A 67 11.17 -15.49 -0.87
CA ASN A 67 12.29 -16.22 -1.46
C ASN A 67 12.21 -16.26 -2.99
N SER A 68 11.93 -15.11 -3.58
CA SER A 68 11.86 -14.85 -5.01
C SER A 68 10.74 -15.59 -5.74
N THR A 69 9.74 -16.07 -5.01
CA THR A 69 8.56 -16.70 -5.60
C THR A 69 7.57 -15.68 -6.18
N VAL A 70 7.65 -14.42 -5.73
CA VAL A 70 6.80 -13.33 -6.23
C VAL A 70 7.69 -12.21 -6.75
N LEU A 71 7.44 -11.78 -7.99
CA LEU A 71 8.02 -10.57 -8.57
C LEU A 71 7.09 -9.39 -8.26
N ASN A 72 7.61 -8.38 -7.55
CA ASN A 72 6.87 -7.15 -7.28
C ASN A 72 7.09 -6.16 -8.42
N CYS A 73 6.08 -5.99 -9.27
CA CYS A 73 6.12 -5.05 -10.37
C CYS A 73 4.75 -4.44 -10.65
N MET A 74 4.76 -3.24 -11.23
CA MET A 74 3.57 -2.63 -11.78
C MET A 74 3.33 -3.21 -13.17
N HIS A 75 2.08 -3.61 -13.46
CA HIS A 75 1.74 -4.27 -14.71
C HIS A 75 1.92 -3.36 -15.93
N SER A 76 2.33 -3.95 -17.05
CA SER A 76 2.27 -3.27 -18.35
C SER A 76 0.82 -3.10 -18.83
N GLU A 77 0.58 -2.14 -19.72
CA GLU A 77 -0.74 -1.94 -20.35
C GLU A 77 -1.20 -3.22 -21.08
N GLU A 78 -0.30 -3.87 -21.82
CA GLU A 78 -0.59 -5.13 -22.52
C GLU A 78 -1.05 -6.23 -21.55
N LEU A 79 -0.33 -6.43 -20.45
CA LEU A 79 -0.67 -7.45 -19.45
C LEU A 79 -1.99 -7.11 -18.75
N ALA A 80 -2.18 -5.85 -18.35
CA ALA A 80 -3.39 -5.38 -17.70
C ALA A 80 -4.62 -5.60 -18.59
N GLN A 81 -4.53 -5.28 -19.89
CA GLN A 81 -5.63 -5.51 -20.83
C GLN A 81 -6.02 -6.99 -20.91
N GLN A 82 -5.04 -7.89 -21.00
CA GLN A 82 -5.32 -9.33 -21.06
C GLN A 82 -5.92 -9.85 -19.76
N MET A 83 -5.44 -9.37 -18.59
CA MET A 83 -6.03 -9.70 -17.29
C MET A 83 -7.49 -9.25 -17.19
N LEU A 84 -7.80 -8.03 -17.65
CA LEU A 84 -9.17 -7.51 -17.65
C LEU A 84 -10.08 -8.33 -18.57
N ILE A 85 -9.62 -8.72 -19.76
CA ILE A 85 -10.40 -9.58 -20.65
C ILE A 85 -10.64 -10.96 -20.01
N ALA A 86 -9.61 -11.56 -19.41
CA ALA A 86 -9.73 -12.87 -18.77
C ALA A 86 -10.68 -12.86 -17.57
N GLN A 87 -10.69 -11.78 -16.77
CA GLN A 87 -11.53 -11.67 -15.57
C GLN A 87 -12.96 -11.19 -15.86
N CYS A 88 -13.13 -10.26 -16.81
CA CYS A 88 -14.38 -9.54 -17.03
C CYS A 88 -15.05 -9.88 -18.38
N GLY A 89 -14.43 -10.74 -19.20
CA GLY A 89 -14.93 -11.15 -20.51
C GLY A 89 -14.73 -10.12 -21.63
N SER A 90 -14.50 -8.85 -21.29
CA SER A 90 -14.14 -7.81 -22.26
C SER A 90 -13.28 -6.72 -21.61
N LEU A 91 -12.53 -6.00 -22.43
CA LEU A 91 -11.71 -4.88 -21.96
C LEU A 91 -12.56 -3.70 -21.47
N GLU A 92 -13.68 -3.41 -22.15
CA GLU A 92 -14.58 -2.31 -21.80
C GLU A 92 -15.21 -2.52 -20.42
N GLU A 93 -15.71 -3.73 -20.16
CA GLU A 93 -16.31 -4.08 -18.87
C GLU A 93 -15.25 -4.10 -17.76
N GLY A 94 -14.06 -4.62 -18.05
CA GLY A 94 -12.95 -4.59 -17.10
C GLY A 94 -12.52 -3.17 -16.73
N LYS A 95 -12.42 -2.27 -17.71
CA LYS A 95 -12.12 -0.85 -17.45
C LYS A 95 -13.22 -0.17 -16.61
N ARG A 96 -14.50 -0.46 -16.89
CA ARG A 96 -15.63 0.06 -16.11
C ARG A 96 -15.56 -0.39 -14.64
N GLN A 97 -15.35 -1.69 -14.39
CA GLN A 97 -15.24 -2.22 -13.03
C GLN A 97 -14.01 -1.68 -12.29
N LEU A 98 -12.88 -1.54 -12.98
CA LEU A 98 -11.66 -0.96 -12.42
C LEU A 98 -11.87 0.50 -12.00
N ASP A 99 -12.63 1.27 -12.79
CA ASP A 99 -12.94 2.67 -12.47
C ASP A 99 -13.84 2.80 -11.24
N GLU A 100 -14.82 1.91 -11.11
CA GLU A 100 -15.67 1.82 -9.92
C GLU A 100 -14.88 1.42 -8.67
N ALA A 101 -13.97 0.46 -8.81
CA ALA A 101 -13.08 0.04 -7.73
C ALA A 101 -12.16 1.20 -7.29
N LEU A 102 -11.52 1.89 -8.24
CA LEU A 102 -10.60 3.00 -7.94
C LEU A 102 -11.30 4.22 -7.35
N ALA A 103 -12.55 4.50 -7.73
CA ALA A 103 -13.34 5.56 -7.11
C ALA A 103 -13.57 5.32 -5.61
N THR A 104 -13.50 4.06 -5.16
CA THR A 104 -13.73 3.68 -3.77
C THR A 104 -12.47 3.17 -3.04
N ALA A 105 -11.35 3.02 -3.73
CA ALA A 105 -10.11 2.53 -3.16
C ALA A 105 -9.54 3.48 -2.10
N ASP A 106 -8.81 2.90 -1.15
CA ASP A 106 -7.92 3.60 -0.23
C ASP A 106 -6.48 3.45 -0.72
N PHE A 107 -5.75 4.56 -0.81
CA PHE A 107 -4.33 4.55 -1.15
C PHE A 107 -3.53 4.59 0.15
N ILE A 108 -3.24 3.41 0.68
CA ILE A 108 -2.59 3.21 1.98
C ILE A 108 -1.08 3.06 1.77
N VAL A 109 -0.29 3.64 2.68
CA VAL A 109 1.16 3.48 2.72
C VAL A 109 1.88 4.10 1.51
N GLY A 110 3.21 4.06 1.51
CA GLY A 110 4.08 4.68 0.54
C GLY A 110 4.66 5.99 1.06
N LEU A 111 5.11 6.83 0.13
CA LEU A 111 5.55 8.17 0.44
C LEU A 111 4.31 9.08 0.49
N PRO A 112 4.14 9.90 1.56
CA PRO A 112 3.06 10.86 1.57
C PRO A 112 3.24 11.89 0.44
N ASP A 113 2.13 12.44 -0.02
CA ASP A 113 2.16 13.61 -0.90
C ASP A 113 2.95 14.72 -0.19
N PRO A 114 4.02 15.28 -0.79
CA PRO A 114 4.81 16.33 -0.14
C PRO A 114 3.99 17.56 0.26
N GLN A 115 2.80 17.73 -0.32
CA GLN A 115 1.87 18.82 -0.03
C GLN A 115 0.70 18.39 0.88
N ASP A 116 0.68 17.15 1.39
CA ASP A 116 -0.40 16.67 2.27
C ASP A 116 -0.42 17.47 3.60
N PRO A 117 -1.49 18.24 3.85
CA PRO A 117 -1.58 19.08 5.06
C PRO A 117 -1.78 18.27 6.34
N THR A 118 -2.03 16.96 6.22
CA THR A 118 -2.22 16.05 7.35
C THR A 118 -0.93 15.42 7.83
N ILE A 119 0.20 15.64 7.13
CA ILE A 119 1.51 15.20 7.57
C ILE A 119 1.81 15.82 8.92
N GLN A 120 2.12 14.96 9.89
CA GLN A 120 2.51 15.37 11.22
C GLN A 120 3.77 14.64 11.67
N ARG A 121 4.63 15.42 12.32
CA ARG A 121 5.86 14.93 12.94
C ARG A 121 5.63 14.67 14.42
N VAL A 122 6.04 13.50 14.87
CA VAL A 122 5.93 13.06 16.26
C VAL A 122 7.32 12.71 16.78
N GLU A 123 7.83 13.57 17.66
CA GLU A 123 9.10 13.33 18.35
C GLU A 123 9.04 12.07 19.21
N LEU A 124 10.09 11.26 19.14
CA LEU A 124 10.31 10.12 20.04
C LEU A 124 11.41 10.49 21.04
N PRO A 125 11.09 10.59 22.35
CA PRO A 125 12.04 11.09 23.35
C PRO A 125 13.37 10.32 23.36
N GLY A 126 14.47 11.06 23.29
CA GLY A 126 15.84 10.51 23.37
C GLY A 126 16.33 9.79 22.11
N LEU A 127 15.56 9.81 21.01
CA LEU A 127 15.93 9.17 19.74
C LEU A 127 16.32 10.20 18.68
N LYS A 128 17.18 9.77 17.74
CA LYS A 128 17.68 10.62 16.63
C LYS A 128 16.80 10.59 15.38
N PHE A 129 15.58 10.10 15.52
CA PHE A 129 14.59 9.99 14.46
C PHE A 129 13.21 10.27 15.05
N HIS A 130 12.25 10.58 14.19
CA HIS A 130 10.87 10.84 14.57
C HIS A 130 9.94 9.90 13.81
N MET A 131 8.71 9.77 14.30
CA MET A 131 7.64 9.19 13.49
C MET A 131 7.03 10.32 12.65
N ARG A 132 6.76 10.06 11.38
CA ARG A 132 5.94 10.90 10.53
C ARG A 132 4.68 10.13 10.17
N PHE A 133 3.52 10.72 10.40
CA PHE A 133 2.24 10.11 10.04
C PHE A 133 1.43 11.02 9.12
N TRP A 134 0.54 10.44 8.33
CA TRP A 134 -0.36 11.17 7.43
C TRP A 134 -1.67 10.42 7.22
N MET A 135 -2.71 11.20 6.94
CA MET A 135 -4.04 10.73 6.59
C MET A 135 -4.22 10.68 5.07
N GLY A 136 -3.63 11.61 4.32
CA GLY A 136 -3.59 11.63 2.84
C GLY A 136 -4.89 11.23 2.15
N TYR A 137 -4.75 10.40 1.11
CA TYR A 137 -5.84 9.86 0.31
C TYR A 137 -6.48 8.60 0.92
N GLN A 138 -6.37 8.42 2.24
CA GLN A 138 -6.93 7.28 2.97
C GLN A 138 -8.26 7.69 3.62
N LYS A 139 -9.23 6.78 3.71
CA LYS A 139 -10.55 7.04 4.31
C LYS A 139 -10.60 6.73 5.79
N ILE A 140 -10.08 5.56 6.19
CA ILE A 140 -10.19 5.06 7.58
C ILE A 140 -8.84 4.74 8.22
N TYR A 141 -7.75 4.80 7.45
CA TYR A 141 -6.40 4.51 7.90
C TYR A 141 -5.58 5.77 8.10
N ILE A 142 -4.55 5.62 8.94
CA ILE A 142 -3.41 6.52 9.08
C ILE A 142 -2.18 5.70 8.78
N SER A 143 -1.37 6.21 7.86
CA SER A 143 -0.07 5.62 7.54
C SER A 143 1.01 6.37 8.31
N PHE A 144 2.08 5.66 8.69
CA PHE A 144 3.25 6.29 9.28
C PHE A 144 4.53 5.56 8.92
N ASP A 145 5.63 6.31 8.95
CA ASP A 145 6.99 5.83 8.81
C ASP A 145 7.90 6.49 9.87
N PHE A 146 9.17 6.08 9.87
CA PHE A 146 10.20 6.71 10.68
C PHE A 146 11.13 7.51 9.79
N CYS A 147 11.49 8.72 10.21
CA CYS A 147 12.38 9.60 9.47
C CYS A 147 13.56 10.02 10.32
N ASP A 148 14.75 10.02 9.72
CA ASP A 148 15.94 10.58 10.35
C ASP A 148 15.77 12.09 10.60
N ASN A 149 16.23 12.57 11.76
CA ASN A 149 16.00 13.95 12.18
C ASN A 149 16.84 14.96 11.39
N GLU A 150 17.98 14.56 10.84
CA GLU A 150 18.86 15.46 10.10
C GLU A 150 18.46 15.53 8.62
N SER A 151 18.39 14.38 7.96
CA SER A 151 18.08 14.29 6.53
C SER A 151 16.59 14.37 6.20
N GLN A 152 15.71 14.18 7.18
CA GLN A 152 14.26 14.03 6.98
C GLN A 152 13.87 12.84 6.08
N ALA A 153 14.82 11.98 5.73
CA ALA A 153 14.59 10.81 4.89
C ALA A 153 13.93 9.68 5.68
N PRO A 154 13.02 8.91 5.05
CA PRO A 154 12.51 7.67 5.63
C PRO A 154 13.66 6.70 5.95
N ILE A 155 13.56 6.01 7.08
CA ILE A 155 14.51 5.02 7.55
C ILE A 155 13.83 3.74 8.00
N ALA A 156 14.58 2.66 8.02
CA ALA A 156 14.14 1.40 8.61
C ALA A 156 13.86 1.59 10.10
N LYS A 157 12.81 0.94 10.61
CA LYS A 157 12.49 0.92 12.03
C LYS A 157 13.66 0.28 12.78
N PRO A 158 14.29 0.97 13.75
CA PRO A 158 15.37 0.39 14.51
C PRO A 158 14.96 -0.92 15.21
N LYS A 159 15.89 -1.88 15.28
CA LYS A 159 15.61 -3.23 15.82
C LYS A 159 15.11 -3.20 17.26
N ASP A 160 15.63 -2.26 18.05
CA ASP A 160 15.28 -2.10 19.46
C ASP A 160 13.96 -1.32 19.66
N LEU A 161 13.41 -0.74 18.60
CA LEU A 161 12.11 -0.07 18.62
C LEU A 161 10.99 -1.08 18.27
N THR A 162 10.05 -1.22 19.20
CA THR A 162 8.79 -1.93 18.98
C THR A 162 7.61 -0.96 19.08
N VAL A 163 6.62 -1.17 18.23
CA VAL A 163 5.39 -0.37 18.19
C VAL A 163 4.23 -1.30 18.52
N TRP A 164 3.40 -0.90 19.46
CA TRP A 164 2.27 -1.70 19.92
C TRP A 164 0.98 -0.93 19.70
N GLU A 165 0.02 -1.55 19.04
CA GLU A 165 -1.37 -1.11 19.06
C GLU A 165 -2.02 -1.57 20.37
N LEU A 166 -2.62 -0.63 21.09
CA LEU A 166 -3.35 -0.87 22.32
C LEU A 166 -4.85 -0.92 22.02
N VAL A 167 -5.39 -2.14 21.92
CA VAL A 167 -6.84 -2.35 21.75
C VAL A 167 -7.50 -2.26 23.12
N LEU A 168 -8.19 -1.14 23.38
CA LEU A 168 -8.98 -0.97 24.61
C LEU A 168 -10.24 -1.84 24.53
N GLY A 169 -10.30 -2.87 25.37
CA GLY A 169 -11.45 -3.75 25.51
C GLY A 169 -11.95 -3.76 26.96
N VAL A 170 -13.26 -3.97 27.14
CA VAL A 170 -13.95 -4.00 28.44
C VAL A 170 -13.36 -5.03 29.42
N LEU A 171 -12.65 -6.04 28.91
CA LEU A 171 -12.08 -7.16 29.67
C LEU A 171 -10.54 -7.10 29.83
N GLY A 172 -9.93 -5.91 29.74
CA GLY A 172 -8.52 -5.73 30.12
C GLY A 172 -7.55 -5.37 28.99
N GLY A 173 -8.07 -5.04 27.81
CA GLY A 173 -7.28 -4.61 26.64
C GLY A 173 -6.30 -5.66 26.10
N ARG A 174 -5.91 -5.54 24.84
CA ARG A 174 -4.86 -6.37 24.23
C ARG A 174 -3.84 -5.46 23.56
N ALA A 175 -2.56 -5.71 23.82
CA ALA A 175 -1.48 -5.10 23.06
C ALA A 175 -1.11 -6.03 21.89
N ILE A 176 -1.08 -5.47 20.68
CA ILE A 176 -0.66 -6.18 19.46
C ILE A 176 0.58 -5.47 18.93
N GLN A 177 1.69 -6.19 18.80
CA GLN A 177 2.89 -5.63 18.20
C GLN A 177 2.65 -5.45 16.70
N LEU A 178 2.82 -4.23 16.22
CA LEU A 178 2.72 -3.90 14.80
C LEU A 178 3.99 -4.37 14.07
N GLN A 179 3.77 -4.93 12.89
CA GLN A 179 4.83 -5.22 11.92
C GLN A 179 4.69 -4.26 10.75
N SER A 180 5.82 -3.95 10.09
CA SER A 180 5.80 -3.13 8.89
C SER A 180 5.15 -3.86 7.73
N GLN A 181 4.69 -3.12 6.73
CA GLN A 181 4.17 -3.73 5.50
C GLN A 181 5.26 -4.52 4.78
N GLU A 182 6.49 -4.03 4.76
CA GLU A 182 7.64 -4.70 4.18
C GLU A 182 7.89 -6.06 4.83
N HIS A 183 7.73 -6.15 6.15
CA HIS A 183 7.77 -7.43 6.87
C HIS A 183 6.60 -8.34 6.47
N CYS A 184 5.37 -7.81 6.44
CA CYS A 184 4.18 -8.60 6.09
C CYS A 184 4.21 -9.11 4.65
N LEU A 185 4.78 -8.33 3.73
CA LEU A 185 4.95 -8.68 2.31
C LEU A 185 6.15 -9.60 2.06
N GLY A 186 6.95 -9.90 3.08
CA GLY A 186 8.10 -10.79 2.97
C GLY A 186 9.08 -10.36 1.89
N LEU A 187 9.39 -9.06 1.79
CA LEU A 187 10.32 -8.53 0.79
C LEU A 187 11.71 -9.15 0.98
N ASP A 188 12.28 -9.71 -0.09
CA ASP A 188 13.61 -10.34 -0.04
C ASP A 188 14.74 -9.30 0.00
N GLN A 189 14.45 -8.10 -0.49
CA GLN A 189 15.35 -6.95 -0.45
C GLN A 189 14.80 -5.88 0.48
N HIS A 190 15.64 -5.37 1.37
CA HIS A 190 15.25 -4.29 2.26
C HIS A 190 15.17 -2.97 1.46
N THR A 191 14.00 -2.33 1.49
CA THR A 191 13.72 -1.04 0.83
C THR A 191 14.36 0.16 1.54
N GLY A 192 15.18 -0.07 2.57
CA GLY A 192 15.79 0.96 3.41
C GLY A 192 14.84 1.71 4.35
N HIS A 193 13.54 1.44 4.31
CA HIS A 193 12.52 2.06 5.17
C HIS A 193 11.45 1.06 5.58
N ASP A 194 10.71 1.38 6.64
CA ASP A 194 9.56 0.61 7.09
C ASP A 194 8.33 1.49 7.16
N SER A 195 7.22 0.97 6.66
CA SER A 195 5.95 1.66 6.61
C SER A 195 4.85 0.88 7.31
N PHE A 196 3.93 1.62 7.94
CA PHE A 196 2.90 1.07 8.79
C PHE A 196 1.57 1.73 8.44
N ALA A 197 0.48 1.00 8.65
CA ALA A 197 -0.87 1.54 8.59
C ALA A 197 -1.72 0.99 9.73
N VAL A 198 -2.47 1.87 10.37
CA VAL A 198 -3.40 1.54 11.45
C VAL A 198 -4.70 2.33 11.26
N GLN A 199 -5.75 1.92 11.95
CA GLN A 199 -7.03 2.62 11.87
C GLN A 199 -6.92 4.00 12.54
N GLU A 200 -7.69 4.98 12.06
CA GLU A 200 -7.79 6.26 12.74
C GLU A 200 -8.27 6.09 14.20
N GLY A 201 -7.71 6.88 15.12
CA GLY A 201 -8.01 6.75 16.56
C GLY A 201 -7.32 5.59 17.26
N THR A 202 -6.51 4.80 16.56
CA THR A 202 -5.69 3.76 17.19
C THR A 202 -4.73 4.39 18.20
N GLU A 203 -4.64 3.77 19.38
CA GLU A 203 -3.66 4.12 20.40
C GLU A 203 -2.38 3.31 20.20
N LEU A 204 -1.26 4.02 20.10
CA LEU A 204 0.07 3.45 19.88
C LEU A 204 0.94 3.64 21.12
N GLU A 205 1.70 2.60 21.46
CA GLU A 205 2.79 2.63 22.43
C GLU A 205 4.12 2.26 21.76
N PHE A 206 5.08 3.17 21.87
CA PHE A 206 6.45 3.01 21.38
C PHE A 206 7.32 2.57 22.53
N ARG A 207 8.05 1.46 22.34
CA ARG A 207 9.02 0.95 23.32
C ARG A 207 10.38 0.83 22.69
N PHE A 208 11.39 1.40 23.33
CA PHE A 208 12.79 1.28 22.93
C PHE A 208 13.53 0.44 23.98
N ASN A 209 14.23 -0.62 23.56
CA ASN A 209 14.83 -1.61 24.47
C ASN A 209 13.82 -2.14 25.51
N ALA A 210 12.61 -2.46 25.04
CA ALA A 210 11.45 -2.89 25.85
C ALA A 210 10.92 -1.86 26.88
N VAL A 211 11.49 -0.65 26.97
CA VAL A 211 11.03 0.42 27.86
C VAL A 211 10.05 1.33 27.09
N PRO A 212 8.84 1.60 27.62
CA PRO A 212 7.92 2.57 27.02
C PRO A 212 8.53 3.96 26.99
N ILE A 213 8.58 4.58 25.81
CA ILE A 213 9.13 5.93 25.61
C ILE A 213 8.07 6.94 25.18
N LYS A 214 6.97 6.48 24.58
CA LYS A 214 5.86 7.34 24.17
C LYS A 214 4.58 6.53 24.01
N ARG A 215 3.46 7.13 24.40
CA ARG A 215 2.11 6.64 24.13
C ARG A 215 1.30 7.77 23.51
N MET A 216 0.52 7.49 22.48
CA MET A 216 -0.29 8.50 21.80
C MET A 216 -1.53 7.87 21.16
N CYS A 217 -2.60 8.65 21.09
CA CYS A 217 -3.76 8.34 20.26
C CYS A 217 -3.61 9.06 18.93
N LEU A 218 -3.71 8.33 17.81
CA LEU A 218 -3.70 8.94 16.49
C LEU A 218 -4.99 9.73 16.24
N PRO A 219 -4.95 10.79 15.42
CA PRO A 219 -6.13 11.59 15.16
C PRO A 219 -7.25 10.76 14.52
N MET A 220 -8.48 11.23 14.69
CA MET A 220 -9.65 10.73 13.98
C MET A 220 -10.24 11.86 13.15
N ARG A 221 -10.63 11.56 11.90
CA ARG A 221 -11.39 12.53 11.11
C ARG A 221 -12.76 12.72 11.78
N SER A 222 -13.27 13.94 11.74
CA SER A 222 -14.62 14.24 12.20
C SER A 222 -15.62 13.40 11.39
N LYS A 223 -16.32 12.48 12.05
CA LYS A 223 -17.40 11.73 11.41
C LYS A 223 -18.65 12.61 11.35
N PRO A 224 -19.38 12.66 10.22
CA PRO A 224 -20.70 13.26 10.19
C PRO A 224 -21.54 12.66 11.32
N ALA A 225 -22.26 13.49 12.08
CA ALA A 225 -23.18 12.99 13.09
C ALA A 225 -24.14 12.00 12.41
N GLN A 226 -24.10 10.72 12.80
CA GLN A 226 -25.12 9.79 12.34
C GLN A 226 -26.45 10.30 12.88
N PRO A 227 -27.49 10.48 12.04
CA PRO A 227 -28.81 10.76 12.56
C PRO A 227 -29.17 9.63 13.52
N MET A 228 -29.52 9.96 14.76
CA MET A 228 -30.05 8.99 15.71
C MET A 228 -31.19 8.26 15.02
N ARG A 229 -30.98 6.99 14.66
CA ARG A 229 -32.08 6.11 14.33
C ARG A 229 -32.89 5.99 15.61
N ALA A 230 -34.05 6.63 15.64
CA ALA A 230 -35.03 6.39 16.69
C ALA A 230 -35.28 4.88 16.72
N SER A 231 -34.81 4.23 17.78
CA SER A 231 -35.22 2.88 18.11
C SER A 231 -36.72 2.94 18.37
N VAL A 232 -37.51 2.57 17.36
CA VAL A 232 -38.92 2.25 17.58
C VAL A 232 -38.92 1.04 18.49
N ALA A 233 -39.18 1.29 19.78
CA ALA A 233 -39.55 0.25 20.71
C ALA A 233 -40.86 -0.36 20.19
N LEU A 234 -40.76 -1.51 19.52
CA LEU A 234 -41.88 -2.40 19.31
C LEU A 234 -42.22 -3.02 20.67
N LEU A 235 -43.06 -2.31 21.43
CA LEU A 235 -43.91 -2.92 22.44
C LEU A 235 -45.13 -3.48 21.72
N GLN A 236 -45.12 -4.78 21.41
CA GLN A 236 -46.30 -5.66 21.39
C GLN A 236 -45.87 -7.07 21.79
#